data_AF-A0A9D1MK84-F1
#
_entry.id   AF-A0A9D1MK84-F1
#
_cell.length_a   1.000
_cell.length_b   1.000
_cell.length_c   1.000
_cell.angle_alpha   90.00
_cell.angle_beta   90.00
_cell.angle_gamma   90.00
#
_symmetry.space_group_name_H-M   'P 1'
#
loop_
_entity.id
_entity.type
_entity.pdbx_description
1 polymer ?
#
loop_
_entity_poly.entity_id
_entity_poly.type
_entity_poly.pdbx_seq_one_letter_code
_entity_poly.pdbx_strand_id
1 'polypeptide(L)'
;MNRATKIIAVAACAAVVAAVPAFAACSSGTYVTSIEATDGGFLINYSDGTTKELSSSGNCVSSVEKTGETAEGEIYTVFYSDGTSLDITVPSGENGVSVNDIYNEYVNQTGDDITFADFVAKYLTLGEDGVAASINYCLQSSMKLYCEFITPQYSAMGWPLGVNTSVYTGAAIIYDMDKSQDGYTYIVTNYHVVYNTNAIESENGGSKIANKIVGYLYGSEDTPQSAGTDNKGYTQYSYGDYAIPLEYVGGSINYDVAVLRASTEDILAVNEYACEVELADEYYVGETAIAIGNPEDAGLSVTRGVISTVNEQISLKIDNVARIYRSMRIDTPLYSGNSGGGLFNAEGKLIGITNSGNSEDQNINYAVPLEIVTGVANNIIYFYNDGNSDTSGLNTPKFGLSVSSSNSKYIYDETVGYGEIYESVTVNSVVSESIAEKCGVETGDVILAISVNGVEKTIERAYDIEDLLFTLRPGDTVAFTVERGGENVTTESATLEAGNFELVG
;
A
#
# COMPACT_ATOMS: atom_id res chain seq x y z
N MET A 1 11.26 -24.94 -14.49
CA MET A 1 10.34 -26.04 -14.11
C MET A 1 9.12 -26.04 -15.02
N ASN A 2 8.56 -27.21 -15.37
CA ASN A 2 7.53 -27.32 -16.42
C ASN A 2 6.10 -27.20 -15.85
N ARG A 3 5.16 -26.72 -16.68
CA ARG A 3 3.77 -26.35 -16.39
C ARG A 3 2.90 -27.39 -15.64
N ALA A 4 3.35 -28.64 -15.57
CA ALA A 4 2.65 -29.74 -14.90
C ALA A 4 2.78 -29.70 -13.36
N THR A 5 3.81 -29.06 -12.81
CA THR A 5 4.06 -29.01 -11.35
C THR A 5 3.11 -28.04 -10.61
N LYS A 6 2.55 -27.04 -11.30
CA LYS A 6 1.63 -26.05 -10.72
C LYS A 6 0.20 -26.57 -10.47
N ILE A 7 -0.22 -27.63 -11.17
CA ILE A 7 -1.61 -28.12 -11.09
C ILE A 7 -1.79 -29.13 -9.94
N ILE A 8 -0.70 -29.79 -9.52
CA ILE A 8 -0.72 -30.86 -8.51
C ILE A 8 -0.83 -30.29 -7.08
N ALA A 9 -0.36 -29.07 -6.83
CA ALA A 9 -0.45 -28.39 -5.53
C ALA A 9 -1.86 -27.83 -5.21
N VAL A 10 -2.68 -27.58 -6.24
CA VAL A 10 -4.00 -26.94 -6.10
C VAL A 10 -5.05 -27.88 -5.51
N ALA A 11 -4.95 -29.19 -5.76
CA ALA A 11 -5.98 -30.15 -5.35
C ALA A 11 -5.82 -30.65 -3.90
N ALA A 12 -4.60 -30.65 -3.35
CA ALA A 12 -4.34 -31.15 -2.01
C ALA A 12 -4.64 -30.12 -0.89
N CYS A 13 -4.56 -28.82 -1.19
CA CYS A 13 -4.75 -27.75 -0.21
C CYS A 13 -6.20 -27.32 0.03
N ALA A 14 -7.16 -27.70 -0.83
CA ALA A 14 -8.58 -27.39 -0.62
C ALA A 14 -9.17 -28.03 0.67
N ALA A 15 -8.51 -29.06 1.22
CA ALA A 15 -8.97 -29.74 2.43
C ALA A 15 -8.49 -29.10 3.74
N VAL A 16 -7.41 -28.30 3.74
CA VAL A 16 -6.86 -27.66 4.96
C VAL A 16 -7.56 -26.32 5.24
N VAL A 17 -7.99 -25.61 4.19
CA VAL A 17 -8.69 -24.32 4.29
C VAL A 17 -10.10 -24.45 4.89
N ALA A 18 -10.71 -25.64 4.87
CA ALA A 18 -12.05 -25.85 5.43
C ALA A 18 -12.10 -25.89 6.98
N ALA A 19 -10.96 -25.73 7.67
CA ALA A 19 -10.88 -25.87 9.14
C ALA A 19 -10.48 -24.57 9.90
N VAL A 20 -10.29 -23.43 9.23
CA VAL A 20 -9.87 -22.19 9.88
C VAL A 20 -10.99 -21.13 9.89
N PRO A 21 -11.90 -21.19 10.86
CA PRO A 21 -12.50 -19.96 11.35
C PRO A 21 -12.52 -19.95 12.88
N ALA A 22 -11.53 -19.34 13.53
CA ALA A 22 -11.64 -18.71 14.86
C ALA A 22 -10.30 -18.19 15.41
N PHE A 23 -9.61 -17.24 14.78
CA PHE A 23 -8.51 -16.52 15.45
C PHE A 23 -8.39 -15.07 15.02
N ALA A 24 -9.25 -14.23 15.55
CA ALA A 24 -9.04 -12.80 15.64
C ALA A 24 -9.61 -12.34 16.99
N ALA A 25 -8.75 -12.33 18.01
CA ALA A 25 -8.90 -11.52 19.23
C ALA A 25 -7.77 -11.89 20.19
N CYS A 26 -6.75 -11.03 20.31
CA CYS A 26 -6.37 -10.57 21.64
C CYS A 26 -5.54 -9.28 21.57
N SER A 27 -6.07 -8.30 22.29
CA SER A 27 -5.47 -7.04 22.73
C SER A 27 -4.12 -7.20 23.44
N SER A 28 -3.38 -6.08 23.48
CA SER A 28 -2.19 -5.80 24.31
C SER A 28 -0.94 -6.66 24.07
N GLY A 29 -0.08 -6.24 23.13
CA GLY A 29 1.39 -6.45 23.17
C GLY A 29 1.92 -7.87 23.35
N THR A 30 1.08 -8.88 23.19
CA THR A 30 1.36 -10.27 23.54
C THR A 30 1.11 -11.12 22.30
N TYR A 31 2.11 -11.90 21.90
CA TYR A 31 2.05 -12.74 20.72
C TYR A 31 2.11 -14.22 21.13
N VAL A 32 1.61 -15.09 20.27
CA VAL A 32 1.64 -16.54 20.49
C VAL A 32 3.09 -17.01 20.38
N THR A 33 3.59 -17.69 21.41
CA THR A 33 4.93 -18.29 21.41
C THR A 33 4.91 -19.75 20.99
N SER A 34 3.81 -20.47 21.29
CA SER A 34 3.62 -21.84 20.84
C SER A 34 2.15 -22.25 20.93
N ILE A 35 1.77 -23.22 20.10
CA ILE A 35 0.47 -23.89 20.16
C ILE A 35 0.76 -25.37 20.41
N GLU A 36 0.29 -25.89 21.54
CA GLU A 36 0.43 -27.28 21.93
C GLU A 36 -0.91 -28.01 21.75
N ALA A 37 -0.90 -29.13 21.04
CA ALA A 37 -2.06 -30.00 20.95
C ALA A 37 -2.22 -30.80 22.26
N THR A 38 -3.44 -30.84 22.80
CA THR A 38 -3.81 -31.67 23.95
C THR A 38 -4.91 -32.65 23.58
N ASP A 39 -5.18 -33.62 24.47
CA ASP A 39 -6.23 -34.63 24.29
C ASP A 39 -7.66 -34.05 24.18
N GLY A 40 -7.85 -32.73 24.33
CA GLY A 40 -9.16 -32.06 24.28
C GLY A 40 -9.20 -30.72 23.53
N GLY A 41 -8.13 -30.33 22.84
CA GLY A 41 -8.06 -29.05 22.12
C GLY A 41 -6.63 -28.56 21.89
N PHE A 42 -6.47 -27.23 21.91
CA PHE A 42 -5.16 -26.58 21.80
C PHE A 42 -4.90 -25.71 23.03
N LEU A 43 -3.69 -25.80 23.58
CA LEU A 43 -3.13 -24.85 24.52
C LEU A 43 -2.32 -23.83 23.73
N ILE A 44 -2.70 -22.56 23.83
CA ILE A 44 -1.97 -21.46 23.22
C ILE A 44 -1.16 -20.78 24.30
N ASN A 45 0.15 -20.82 24.17
CA ASN A 45 1.09 -20.14 25.04
C ASN A 45 1.44 -18.78 24.45
N TYR A 46 1.49 -17.76 25.30
CA TYR A 46 1.68 -16.37 24.92
C TYR A 46 3.02 -15.83 25.44
N SER A 47 3.54 -14.75 24.84
CA SER A 47 4.84 -14.17 25.16
C SER A 47 4.92 -13.50 26.53
N ASP A 48 3.77 -13.24 27.16
CA ASP A 48 3.65 -12.80 28.55
C ASP A 48 3.64 -13.95 29.57
N GLY A 49 3.73 -15.20 29.10
CA GLY A 49 3.72 -16.41 29.91
C GLY A 49 2.33 -16.94 30.25
N THR A 50 1.26 -16.38 29.69
CA THR A 50 -0.10 -16.91 29.85
C THR A 50 -0.37 -18.09 28.89
N THR A 51 -1.27 -18.98 29.29
CA THR A 51 -1.73 -20.12 28.47
C THR A 51 -3.26 -20.13 28.40
N LYS A 52 -3.82 -20.24 27.19
CA LYS A 52 -5.27 -20.31 26.96
C LYS A 52 -5.64 -21.65 26.31
N GLU A 53 -6.58 -22.35 26.93
CA GLU A 53 -7.11 -23.62 26.43
C GLU A 53 -8.34 -23.36 25.56
N LEU A 54 -8.34 -23.87 24.33
CA LEU A 54 -9.47 -23.81 23.42
C LEU A 54 -10.16 -25.16 23.36
N SER A 55 -11.35 -25.24 23.97
CA SER A 55 -12.27 -26.35 23.78
C SER A 55 -13.08 -26.13 22.50
N SER A 56 -12.81 -26.92 21.46
CA SER A 56 -13.48 -26.82 20.15
C SER A 56 -14.88 -27.45 20.16
N SER A 57 -15.91 -26.67 19.84
CA SER A 57 -17.25 -27.18 19.53
C SER A 57 -17.43 -27.47 18.03
N GLY A 58 -16.38 -27.92 17.34
CA GLY A 58 -16.41 -28.34 15.93
C GLY A 58 -15.44 -29.49 15.71
N ASN A 59 -15.84 -30.47 14.90
CA ASN A 59 -15.04 -31.65 14.59
C ASN A 59 -13.72 -31.23 13.91
N CYS A 60 -12.62 -31.28 14.65
CA CYS A 60 -11.28 -31.08 14.11
C CYS A 60 -10.71 -32.38 13.52
N VAL A 61 -9.78 -32.26 12.58
CA VAL A 61 -8.99 -33.38 12.05
C VAL A 61 -8.07 -33.89 13.17
N SER A 62 -8.16 -35.17 13.50
CA SER A 62 -7.33 -35.83 14.51
C SER A 62 -6.03 -36.38 13.93
N SER A 63 -6.06 -36.91 12.71
CA SER A 63 -4.87 -37.41 12.01
C SER A 63 -5.12 -37.57 10.52
N VAL A 64 -4.04 -37.64 9.73
CA VAL A 64 -4.09 -38.03 8.32
C VAL A 64 -3.04 -39.12 8.12
N GLU A 65 -3.44 -40.29 7.62
CA GLU A 65 -2.55 -41.45 7.49
C GLU A 65 -2.57 -41.98 6.06
N LYS A 66 -1.41 -42.39 5.50
CA LYS A 66 -1.39 -43.17 4.25
C LYS A 66 -1.93 -44.56 4.56
N THR A 67 -3.12 -44.86 4.05
CA THR A 67 -3.83 -46.11 4.33
C THR A 67 -3.82 -47.08 3.16
N GLY A 68 -3.41 -46.64 1.97
CA GLY A 68 -3.33 -47.51 0.82
C GLY A 68 -2.67 -46.90 -0.41
N GLU A 69 -2.71 -47.65 -1.49
CA GLU A 69 -2.20 -47.25 -2.80
C GLU A 69 -2.99 -48.00 -3.88
N THR A 70 -3.33 -47.31 -4.96
CA THR A 70 -4.09 -47.83 -6.11
C THR A 70 -3.37 -47.52 -7.41
N ALA A 71 -3.87 -48.07 -8.52
CA ALA A 71 -3.38 -47.71 -9.87
C ALA A 71 -3.61 -46.22 -10.22
N GLU A 72 -4.41 -45.50 -9.43
CA GLU A 72 -4.77 -44.09 -9.63
C GLU A 72 -3.99 -43.15 -8.69
N GLY A 73 -3.25 -43.67 -7.71
CA GLY A 73 -2.47 -42.87 -6.75
C GLY A 73 -2.44 -43.42 -5.32
N GLU A 74 -1.81 -42.68 -4.40
CA GLU A 74 -1.74 -43.01 -2.97
C GLU A 74 -3.05 -42.66 -2.27
N ILE A 75 -3.52 -43.50 -1.33
CA ILE A 75 -4.71 -43.21 -0.50
C ILE A 75 -4.27 -42.71 0.87
N TYR A 76 -4.81 -41.56 1.25
CA TYR A 76 -4.70 -40.98 2.59
C TYR A 76 -6.07 -40.95 3.26
N THR A 77 -6.19 -41.46 4.48
CA THR A 77 -7.40 -41.37 5.30
C THR A 77 -7.26 -40.24 6.30
N VAL A 78 -8.18 -39.29 6.26
CA VAL A 78 -8.35 -38.22 7.25
C VAL A 78 -9.27 -38.74 8.35
N PHE A 79 -8.81 -38.72 9.60
CA PHE A 79 -9.59 -39.06 10.77
C PHE A 79 -10.03 -37.78 11.48
N TYR A 80 -11.28 -37.75 11.95
CA TYR A 80 -11.86 -36.63 12.68
C TYR A 80 -12.02 -36.97 14.16
N SER A 81 -12.02 -35.93 15.00
CA SER A 81 -12.20 -36.02 16.45
C SER A 81 -13.53 -36.66 16.90
N ASP A 82 -14.53 -36.78 16.02
CA ASP A 82 -15.78 -37.50 16.28
C ASP A 82 -15.73 -39.00 15.91
N GLY A 83 -14.56 -39.48 15.47
CA GLY A 83 -14.33 -40.88 15.08
C GLY A 83 -14.74 -41.21 13.65
N THR A 84 -15.18 -40.23 12.84
CA THR A 84 -15.43 -40.42 11.41
C THR A 84 -14.12 -40.34 10.60
N SER A 85 -14.14 -40.84 9.37
CA SER A 85 -12.98 -40.79 8.48
C SER A 85 -13.35 -40.56 7.01
N LEU A 86 -12.44 -39.98 6.24
CA LEU A 86 -12.57 -39.70 4.81
C LEU A 86 -11.31 -40.16 4.06
N ASP A 87 -11.49 -40.99 3.03
CA ASP A 87 -10.40 -41.42 2.15
C ASP A 87 -10.21 -40.45 0.97
N ILE A 88 -8.96 -40.09 0.72
CA ILE A 88 -8.54 -39.18 -0.34
C ILE A 88 -7.48 -39.87 -1.20
N THR A 89 -7.72 -40.01 -2.49
CA THR A 89 -6.74 -40.53 -3.45
C THR A 89 -5.95 -39.37 -4.04
N VAL A 90 -4.64 -39.34 -3.80
CA VAL A 90 -3.71 -38.35 -4.37
C VAL A 90 -3.11 -38.93 -5.65
N PRO A 91 -3.40 -38.37 -6.83
CA PRO A 91 -2.83 -38.85 -8.08
C PRO A 91 -1.31 -38.70 -8.05
N SER A 92 -0.60 -39.79 -8.28
CA SER A 92 0.85 -39.73 -8.49
C SER A 92 1.11 -38.96 -9.78
N GLY A 93 1.56 -37.70 -9.66
CA GLY A 93 2.11 -36.95 -10.79
C GLY A 93 3.24 -37.74 -11.45
N GLU A 94 3.47 -37.52 -12.75
CA GLU A 94 4.34 -38.32 -13.63
C GLU A 94 5.78 -38.59 -13.13
N ASN A 95 6.23 -38.08 -11.98
CA ASN A 95 7.56 -38.37 -11.40
C ASN A 95 7.62 -38.49 -9.85
N GLY A 96 6.50 -38.68 -9.14
CA GLY A 96 6.56 -39.08 -7.71
C GLY A 96 7.28 -38.12 -6.73
N VAL A 97 7.27 -36.81 -6.99
CA VAL A 97 7.86 -35.78 -6.12
C VAL A 97 6.81 -35.27 -5.13
N SER A 98 7.13 -35.23 -3.83
CA SER A 98 6.24 -34.76 -2.76
C SER A 98 6.43 -33.26 -2.45
N VAL A 99 5.46 -32.62 -1.76
CA VAL A 99 5.57 -31.21 -1.32
C VAL A 99 6.74 -31.01 -0.34
N ASN A 100 7.06 -32.01 0.48
CA ASN A 100 8.24 -32.00 1.33
C ASN A 100 9.54 -31.99 0.51
N ASP A 101 9.59 -32.71 -0.62
CA ASP A 101 10.76 -32.70 -1.49
C ASP A 101 10.95 -31.32 -2.13
N ILE A 102 9.86 -30.61 -2.44
CA ILE A 102 9.89 -29.23 -2.95
C ILE A 102 10.36 -28.24 -1.87
N TYR A 103 9.85 -28.34 -0.63
CA TYR A 103 10.32 -27.52 0.50
C TYR A 103 11.81 -27.72 0.78
N ASN A 104 12.24 -28.99 0.86
CA ASN A 104 13.63 -29.31 1.12
C ASN A 104 14.54 -28.79 0.00
N GLU A 105 14.10 -28.87 -1.26
CA GLU A 105 14.84 -28.32 -2.40
C GLU A 105 14.87 -26.78 -2.37
N TYR A 106 13.78 -26.12 -1.97
CA TYR A 106 13.73 -24.67 -1.79
C TYR A 106 14.74 -24.21 -0.75
N VAL A 107 14.69 -24.76 0.48
CA VAL A 107 15.63 -24.41 1.56
C VAL A 107 17.07 -24.69 1.15
N ASN A 108 17.30 -25.78 0.40
CA ASN A 108 18.63 -26.14 -0.09
C ASN A 108 19.15 -25.16 -1.17
N GLN A 109 18.27 -24.62 -2.03
CA GLN A 109 18.66 -23.68 -3.09
C GLN A 109 18.78 -22.23 -2.61
N THR A 110 17.88 -21.78 -1.72
CA THR A 110 17.83 -20.39 -1.26
C THR A 110 18.65 -20.15 0.00
N GLY A 111 18.82 -21.17 0.84
CA GLY A 111 19.41 -21.03 2.17
C GLY A 111 18.51 -20.30 3.17
N ASP A 112 17.22 -20.14 2.85
CA ASP A 112 16.26 -19.44 3.71
C ASP A 112 15.94 -20.25 4.97
N ASP A 113 15.96 -19.60 6.12
CA ASP A 113 15.49 -20.15 7.40
C ASP A 113 13.96 -20.00 7.50
N ILE A 114 13.24 -20.66 6.59
CA ILE A 114 11.78 -20.65 6.53
C ILE A 114 11.23 -21.99 7.05
N THR A 115 10.20 -21.95 7.91
CA THR A 115 9.56 -23.19 8.36
C THR A 115 8.76 -23.82 7.21
N PHE A 116 8.49 -25.13 7.27
CA PHE A 116 7.60 -25.76 6.29
C PHE A 116 6.22 -25.09 6.22
N ALA A 117 5.71 -24.63 7.38
CA ALA A 117 4.44 -23.91 7.45
C ALA A 117 4.50 -22.55 6.76
N ASP A 118 5.58 -21.78 6.98
CA ASP A 118 5.78 -20.48 6.33
C ASP A 118 6.06 -20.62 4.83
N PHE A 119 6.78 -21.67 4.43
CA PHE A 119 6.98 -22.03 3.02
C PHE A 119 5.65 -22.34 2.35
N VAL A 120 4.82 -23.16 3.02
CA VAL A 120 3.48 -23.47 2.53
C VAL A 120 2.61 -22.20 2.50
N ALA A 121 2.67 -21.31 3.49
CA ALA A 121 1.93 -20.05 3.52
C ALA A 121 2.36 -19.06 2.41
N LYS A 122 3.67 -18.93 2.18
CA LYS A 122 4.27 -18.06 1.14
C LYS A 122 3.94 -18.53 -0.27
N TYR A 123 3.84 -19.84 -0.50
CA TYR A 123 3.65 -20.42 -1.83
C TYR A 123 2.27 -21.06 -2.04
N LEU A 124 1.40 -21.03 -1.03
CA LEU A 124 -0.04 -21.24 -1.17
C LEU A 124 -0.58 -20.07 -2.00
N THR A 125 -0.83 -20.30 -3.28
CA THR A 125 -1.75 -19.45 -4.02
C THR A 125 -3.06 -19.39 -3.23
N LEU A 126 -3.38 -18.20 -2.69
CA LEU A 126 -4.65 -17.95 -2.03
C LEU A 126 -5.75 -18.37 -3.01
N GLY A 127 -6.51 -19.40 -2.64
CA GLY A 127 -7.77 -19.69 -3.31
C GLY A 127 -8.70 -18.48 -3.22
N GLU A 128 -9.83 -18.51 -3.91
CA GLU A 128 -10.81 -17.40 -3.82
C GLU A 128 -11.19 -17.06 -2.36
N ASP A 129 -11.20 -18.05 -1.48
CA ASP A 129 -11.47 -17.90 -0.04
C ASP A 129 -10.35 -17.17 0.72
N GLY A 130 -9.09 -17.31 0.31
CA GLY A 130 -7.96 -16.61 0.93
C GLY A 130 -7.95 -15.11 0.62
N VAL A 131 -8.33 -14.75 -0.61
CA VAL A 131 -8.49 -13.35 -1.03
C VAL A 131 -9.59 -12.65 -0.20
N ALA A 132 -10.65 -13.37 0.17
CA ALA A 132 -11.70 -12.81 1.02
C ALA A 132 -11.20 -12.45 2.42
N ALA A 133 -10.35 -13.27 3.03
CA ALA A 133 -9.76 -12.98 4.34
C ALA A 133 -8.83 -11.75 4.27
N SER A 134 -7.95 -11.68 3.26
CA SER A 134 -7.08 -10.52 3.01
C SER A 134 -7.90 -9.24 2.85
N ILE A 135 -8.99 -9.28 2.09
CA ILE A 135 -9.89 -8.13 1.94
C ILE A 135 -10.44 -7.67 3.29
N ASN A 136 -10.92 -8.59 4.13
CA ASN A 136 -11.49 -8.24 5.44
C ASN A 136 -10.44 -7.63 6.39
N TYR A 137 -9.18 -8.04 6.26
CA TYR A 137 -8.07 -7.39 6.94
C TYR A 137 -7.83 -5.97 6.42
N CYS A 138 -7.75 -5.78 5.10
CA CYS A 138 -7.58 -4.46 4.50
C CYS A 138 -8.69 -3.47 4.90
N LEU A 139 -9.94 -3.95 5.08
CA LEU A 139 -11.05 -3.11 5.54
C LEU A 139 -10.82 -2.47 6.92
N GLN A 140 -9.96 -3.03 7.78
CA GLN A 140 -9.60 -2.45 9.08
C GLN A 140 -8.71 -1.20 8.96
N SER A 141 -8.09 -0.99 7.81
CA SER A 141 -7.23 0.15 7.49
C SER A 141 -7.86 1.12 6.49
N SER A 142 -9.10 0.84 6.05
CA SER A 142 -9.76 1.59 4.98
C SER A 142 -10.72 2.64 5.53
N MET A 143 -10.64 3.84 4.97
CA MET A 143 -11.44 4.99 5.41
C MET A 143 -12.19 5.65 4.25
N LYS A 144 -13.35 6.21 4.57
CA LYS A 144 -14.06 7.19 3.76
C LYS A 144 -13.79 8.59 4.29
N LEU A 145 -13.66 9.57 3.40
CA LEU A 145 -13.50 10.98 3.75
C LEU A 145 -14.69 11.82 3.27
N TYR A 146 -15.00 12.85 4.06
CA TYR A 146 -15.72 14.04 3.61
C TYR A 146 -14.88 15.29 3.84
N CYS A 147 -14.85 16.16 2.84
CA CYS A 147 -14.13 17.43 2.86
C CYS A 147 -15.10 18.59 2.59
N GLU A 148 -15.19 19.53 3.54
CA GLU A 148 -15.98 20.75 3.38
C GLU A 148 -15.13 21.88 2.79
N PHE A 149 -15.65 22.55 1.77
CA PHE A 149 -15.05 23.74 1.17
C PHE A 149 -16.10 24.84 1.04
N ILE A 150 -15.73 26.08 1.35
CA ILE A 150 -16.55 27.25 1.00
C ILE A 150 -16.23 27.65 -0.44
N THR A 151 -17.19 27.45 -1.34
CA THR A 151 -17.01 27.66 -2.79
C THR A 151 -18.16 28.48 -3.40
N PRO A 152 -17.93 29.12 -4.56
CA PRO A 152 -19.02 29.62 -5.40
C PRO A 152 -19.91 28.47 -5.88
N GLN A 153 -21.22 28.68 -5.81
CA GLN A 153 -22.24 27.73 -6.24
C GLN A 153 -22.80 28.13 -7.60
N TYR A 154 -23.11 27.14 -8.43
CA TYR A 154 -23.70 27.36 -9.75
C TYR A 154 -24.90 26.42 -9.95
N SER A 155 -25.93 26.92 -10.63
CA SER A 155 -27.04 26.09 -11.10
C SER A 155 -26.58 25.12 -12.19
N ALA A 156 -27.39 24.11 -12.51
CA ALA A 156 -27.13 23.18 -13.61
C ALA A 156 -26.93 23.88 -14.98
N MET A 157 -27.42 25.12 -15.13
CA MET A 157 -27.25 25.94 -16.34
C MET A 157 -26.06 26.92 -16.22
N GLY A 158 -25.23 26.80 -15.18
CA GLY A 158 -24.04 27.64 -14.96
C GLY A 158 -24.31 29.02 -14.35
N TRP A 159 -25.56 29.36 -14.00
CA TRP A 159 -25.85 30.63 -13.33
C TRP A 159 -25.33 30.64 -11.88
N PRO A 160 -24.67 31.71 -11.43
CA PRO A 160 -24.18 31.81 -10.05
C PRO A 160 -25.35 31.82 -9.06
N LEU A 161 -25.24 31.01 -8.00
CA LEU A 161 -26.21 30.88 -6.91
C LEU A 161 -25.71 31.46 -5.57
N GLY A 162 -24.49 32.01 -5.55
CA GLY A 162 -23.88 32.59 -4.36
C GLY A 162 -22.67 31.79 -3.89
N VAL A 163 -22.34 31.92 -2.60
CA VAL A 163 -21.24 31.21 -1.94
C VAL A 163 -21.84 30.36 -0.83
N ASN A 164 -21.45 29.09 -0.75
CA ASN A 164 -21.94 28.17 0.28
C ASN A 164 -20.93 27.01 0.49
N THR A 165 -21.15 26.25 1.55
CA THR A 165 -20.40 25.02 1.84
C THR A 165 -20.73 23.93 0.82
N SER A 166 -19.70 23.44 0.13
CA SER A 166 -19.71 22.22 -0.67
C SER A 166 -19.07 21.09 0.11
N VAL A 167 -19.64 19.90 0.01
CA VAL A 167 -19.07 18.68 0.59
C VAL A 167 -18.63 17.77 -0.55
N TYR A 168 -17.37 17.35 -0.52
CA TYR A 168 -16.79 16.37 -1.44
C TYR A 168 -16.44 15.10 -0.65
N THR A 169 -16.35 13.97 -1.35
CA THR A 169 -15.95 12.69 -0.75
C THR A 169 -14.74 12.10 -1.46
N GLY A 170 -14.02 11.28 -0.73
CA GLY A 170 -12.95 10.42 -1.22
C GLY A 170 -12.75 9.25 -0.28
N ALA A 171 -11.67 8.52 -0.47
CA ALA A 171 -11.24 7.45 0.41
C ALA A 171 -9.83 7.74 0.93
N ALA A 172 -9.42 7.00 1.95
CA ALA A 172 -8.11 7.10 2.54
C ALA A 172 -7.70 5.76 3.17
N ILE A 173 -6.43 5.66 3.51
CA ILE A 173 -5.89 4.55 4.29
C ILE A 173 -5.32 5.02 5.62
N ILE A 174 -5.42 4.18 6.64
CA ILE A 174 -4.64 4.30 7.86
C ILE A 174 -3.20 3.87 7.50
N TYR A 175 -2.29 4.82 7.47
CA TYR A 175 -0.92 4.60 6.97
C TYR A 175 0.05 4.21 8.07
N ASP A 176 -0.02 4.88 9.23
CA ASP A 176 0.85 4.67 10.38
C ASP A 176 0.07 4.97 11.66
N MET A 177 0.19 4.14 12.69
CA MET A 177 -0.63 4.25 13.91
C MET A 177 0.20 4.09 15.18
N ASP A 178 0.44 5.19 15.90
CA ASP A 178 0.95 5.13 17.27
C ASP A 178 -0.20 4.84 18.26
N LYS A 179 -0.19 3.64 18.85
CA LYS A 179 -1.17 3.17 19.85
C LYS A 179 -0.85 3.59 21.28
N SER A 180 0.13 4.49 21.48
CA SER A 180 0.39 5.10 22.79
C SER A 180 -0.77 6.01 23.23
N GLN A 181 -0.82 6.35 24.52
CA GLN A 181 -1.94 7.08 25.12
C GLN A 181 -2.21 8.46 24.47
N ASP A 182 -1.17 9.13 23.96
CA ASP A 182 -1.26 10.42 23.27
C ASP A 182 -0.82 10.28 21.80
N GLY A 183 -0.89 9.06 21.27
CA GLY A 183 -0.45 8.71 19.93
C GLY A 183 -1.37 9.28 18.86
N TYR A 184 -0.78 9.58 17.71
CA TYR A 184 -1.51 9.99 16.52
C TYR A 184 -1.52 8.86 15.49
N THR A 185 -2.59 8.82 14.73
CA THR A 185 -2.70 8.00 13.54
C THR A 185 -2.57 8.90 12.32
N TYR A 186 -1.64 8.57 11.42
CA TYR A 186 -1.47 9.23 10.15
C TYR A 186 -2.29 8.51 9.07
N ILE A 187 -2.99 9.31 8.27
CA ILE A 187 -3.93 8.86 7.26
C ILE A 187 -3.47 9.43 5.92
N VAL A 188 -3.41 8.59 4.88
CA VAL A 188 -2.96 9.00 3.55
C VAL A 188 -4.13 8.94 2.57
N THR A 189 -4.25 9.98 1.74
CA THR A 189 -5.24 10.11 0.67
C THR A 189 -4.62 10.85 -0.52
N ASN A 190 -5.37 11.05 -1.60
CA ASN A 190 -4.92 11.91 -2.68
C ASN A 190 -5.01 13.39 -2.32
N TYR A 191 -4.08 14.20 -2.83
CA TYR A 191 -4.08 15.64 -2.59
C TYR A 191 -5.36 16.32 -3.08
N HIS A 192 -5.86 15.91 -4.25
CA HIS A 192 -7.07 16.47 -4.82
C HIS A 192 -8.37 16.14 -4.05
N VAL A 193 -8.33 15.20 -3.09
CA VAL A 193 -9.48 14.92 -2.21
C VAL A 193 -9.65 16.05 -1.19
N VAL A 194 -8.54 16.63 -0.73
CA VAL A 194 -8.50 17.64 0.33
C VAL A 194 -8.26 19.05 -0.18
N TYR A 195 -8.02 19.22 -1.48
CA TYR A 195 -7.79 20.50 -2.16
C TYR A 195 -8.91 20.82 -3.17
N ASN A 196 -9.30 22.09 -3.26
CA ASN A 196 -10.24 22.54 -4.28
C ASN A 196 -9.87 23.93 -4.81
N THR A 197 -9.56 24.05 -6.10
CA THR A 197 -9.20 25.34 -6.72
C THR A 197 -10.31 26.40 -6.64
N ASN A 198 -11.58 25.99 -6.54
CA ASN A 198 -12.71 26.90 -6.41
C ASN A 198 -12.97 27.34 -4.97
N ALA A 199 -12.25 26.80 -3.99
CA ALA A 199 -12.34 27.23 -2.60
C ALA A 199 -11.96 28.71 -2.48
N ILE A 200 -12.73 29.47 -1.70
CA ILE A 200 -12.43 30.88 -1.43
C ILE A 200 -11.47 30.93 -0.25
N GLU A 201 -10.20 31.27 -0.49
CA GLU A 201 -9.14 31.18 0.53
C GLU A 201 -9.47 31.94 1.82
N SER A 202 -9.99 33.16 1.71
CA SER A 202 -10.37 33.97 2.87
C SER A 202 -11.49 33.36 3.72
N GLU A 203 -12.25 32.41 3.15
CA GLU A 203 -13.34 31.70 3.81
C GLU A 203 -12.96 30.27 4.24
N ASN A 204 -11.82 29.74 3.77
CA ASN A 204 -11.30 28.39 4.07
C ASN A 204 -9.97 28.47 4.84
N GLY A 205 -9.94 29.26 5.91
CA GLY A 205 -8.77 29.34 6.79
C GLY A 205 -7.50 29.92 6.13
N GLY A 206 -7.62 30.65 5.02
CA GLY A 206 -6.49 31.22 4.29
C GLY A 206 -5.84 30.26 3.29
N SER A 207 -6.47 29.13 2.97
CA SER A 207 -5.95 28.14 2.03
C SER A 207 -7.02 27.62 1.06
N LYS A 208 -6.59 26.81 0.09
CA LYS A 208 -7.48 26.05 -0.80
C LYS A 208 -7.75 24.62 -0.28
N ILE A 209 -7.24 24.29 0.89
CA ILE A 209 -7.48 23.02 1.57
C ILE A 209 -8.84 23.08 2.24
N ALA A 210 -9.48 21.92 2.38
CA ALA A 210 -10.76 21.76 3.04
C ALA A 210 -10.76 22.43 4.42
N ASN A 211 -11.80 23.21 4.70
CA ASN A 211 -11.97 23.88 5.99
C ASN A 211 -12.29 22.90 7.12
N LYS A 212 -12.87 21.75 6.77
CA LYS A 212 -13.15 20.65 7.68
C LYS A 212 -12.98 19.33 6.94
N ILE A 213 -12.31 18.39 7.57
CA ILE A 213 -12.10 17.04 7.06
C ILE A 213 -12.64 16.06 8.10
N VAL A 214 -13.46 15.12 7.65
CA VAL A 214 -14.08 14.09 8.49
C VAL A 214 -13.82 12.73 7.87
N GLY A 215 -13.32 11.80 8.67
CA GLY A 215 -13.13 10.40 8.31
C GLY A 215 -14.18 9.49 8.92
N TYR A 216 -14.46 8.38 8.24
CA TYR A 216 -15.19 7.23 8.78
C TYR A 216 -14.42 5.95 8.48
N LEU A 217 -14.42 5.03 9.44
CA LEU A 217 -13.96 3.66 9.21
C LEU A 217 -15.02 2.87 8.44
N TYR A 218 -14.60 1.78 7.79
CA TYR A 218 -15.52 0.91 7.07
C TYR A 218 -16.74 0.48 7.90
N GLY A 219 -17.94 0.70 7.35
CA GLY A 219 -19.22 0.32 7.96
C GLY A 219 -19.74 1.27 9.04
N SER A 220 -19.06 2.39 9.29
CA SER A 220 -19.45 3.41 10.29
C SER A 220 -20.02 4.70 9.66
N GLU A 221 -20.22 4.72 8.35
CA GLU A 221 -20.46 5.93 7.59
C GLU A 221 -21.91 6.47 7.74
N ASP A 222 -22.02 7.77 8.05
CA ASP A 222 -23.28 8.51 7.98
C ASP A 222 -23.25 9.53 6.83
N THR A 223 -24.40 9.73 6.18
CA THR A 223 -24.57 10.78 5.17
C THR A 223 -24.66 12.16 5.83
N PRO A 224 -23.84 13.16 5.45
CA PRO A 224 -23.84 14.48 6.04
C PRO A 224 -25.23 15.14 5.97
N GLN A 225 -25.76 15.57 7.11
CA GLN A 225 -27.06 16.23 7.20
C GLN A 225 -26.90 17.72 7.47
N SER A 226 -27.68 18.56 6.79
CA SER A 226 -27.70 19.99 7.08
C SER A 226 -28.22 20.23 8.51
N ALA A 227 -27.40 20.88 9.33
CA ALA A 227 -27.66 21.20 10.73
C ALA A 227 -27.95 22.69 10.97
N GLY A 228 -28.20 23.45 9.90
CA GLY A 228 -28.43 24.90 9.94
C GLY A 228 -27.36 25.68 9.17
N THR A 229 -27.15 26.93 9.55
CA THR A 229 -26.17 27.83 8.94
C THR A 229 -25.30 28.53 9.98
N ASP A 230 -24.05 28.82 9.62
CA ASP A 230 -23.14 29.61 10.43
C ASP A 230 -23.52 31.11 10.44
N ASN A 231 -22.71 31.94 11.12
CA ASN A 231 -22.92 33.39 11.22
C ASN A 231 -22.79 34.14 9.87
N LYS A 232 -22.19 33.51 8.85
CA LYS A 232 -22.06 34.04 7.49
C LYS A 232 -23.18 33.53 6.57
N GLY A 233 -24.03 32.63 7.06
CA GLY A 233 -25.12 32.02 6.32
C GLY A 233 -24.71 30.78 5.51
N TYR A 234 -23.51 30.24 5.73
CA TYR A 234 -23.04 29.01 5.08
C TYR A 234 -23.60 27.79 5.78
N THR A 235 -23.94 26.76 5.00
CA THR A 235 -24.53 25.52 5.50
C THR A 235 -23.55 24.81 6.43
N GLN A 236 -24.01 24.41 7.60
CA GLN A 236 -23.26 23.56 8.52
C GLN A 236 -23.76 22.12 8.41
N TYR A 237 -22.83 21.17 8.36
CA TYR A 237 -23.17 19.74 8.27
C TYR A 237 -22.87 19.03 9.60
N SER A 238 -23.80 18.15 9.99
CA SER A 238 -23.63 17.15 11.04
C SER A 238 -23.26 15.81 10.42
N TYR A 239 -22.35 15.09 11.08
CA TYR A 239 -21.75 13.84 10.62
C TYR A 239 -22.00 12.68 11.58
N GLY A 240 -22.97 12.80 12.49
CA GLY A 240 -23.26 11.73 13.45
C GLY A 240 -22.13 11.45 14.44
N ASP A 241 -22.27 10.33 15.16
CA ASP A 241 -21.46 10.01 16.34
C ASP A 241 -20.16 9.26 16.02
N TYR A 242 -20.07 8.61 14.84
CA TYR A 242 -18.88 7.86 14.41
C TYR A 242 -17.92 8.67 13.53
N ALA A 243 -18.20 9.95 13.33
CA ALA A 243 -17.35 10.85 12.58
C ALA A 243 -16.04 11.14 13.32
N ILE A 244 -14.92 10.91 12.65
CA ILE A 244 -13.57 11.17 13.17
C ILE A 244 -13.06 12.49 12.56
N PRO A 245 -12.88 13.57 13.35
CA PRO A 245 -12.28 14.80 12.85
C PRO A 245 -10.83 14.57 12.43
N LEU A 246 -10.45 15.01 11.23
CA LEU A 246 -9.08 14.87 10.72
C LEU A 246 -8.42 16.24 10.56
N GLU A 247 -7.14 16.32 10.91
CA GLU A 247 -6.29 17.48 10.72
C GLU A 247 -5.42 17.30 9.48
N TYR A 248 -5.28 18.34 8.65
CA TYR A 248 -4.35 18.34 7.54
C TYR A 248 -2.91 18.53 8.03
N VAL A 249 -2.01 17.61 7.64
CA VAL A 249 -0.59 17.62 8.00
C VAL A 249 0.25 18.25 6.89
N GLY A 250 0.02 17.84 5.64
CA GLY A 250 0.75 18.31 4.48
C GLY A 250 0.40 17.50 3.23
N GLY A 251 0.97 17.88 2.08
CA GLY A 251 0.66 17.22 0.82
C GLY A 251 1.40 17.82 -0.36
N SER A 252 1.34 17.14 -1.51
CA SER A 252 1.91 17.61 -2.77
C SER A 252 0.93 17.38 -3.92
N ILE A 253 0.65 18.45 -4.67
CA ILE A 253 -0.16 18.38 -5.89
C ILE A 253 0.59 17.70 -7.03
N ASN A 254 1.92 17.71 -7.03
CA ASN A 254 2.73 17.09 -8.09
C ASN A 254 2.74 15.56 -8.01
N TYR A 255 2.55 15.02 -6.81
CA TYR A 255 2.52 13.57 -6.57
C TYR A 255 1.12 13.05 -6.20
N ASP A 256 0.16 13.97 -6.03
CA ASP A 256 -1.23 13.68 -5.67
C ASP A 256 -1.35 12.85 -4.38
N VAL A 257 -0.58 13.21 -3.36
CA VAL A 257 -0.58 12.59 -2.03
C VAL A 257 -0.80 13.68 -0.97
N ALA A 258 -1.67 13.41 -0.01
CA ALA A 258 -1.87 14.23 1.19
C ALA A 258 -1.85 13.34 2.44
N VAL A 259 -1.29 13.91 3.51
CA VAL A 259 -1.25 13.32 4.84
C VAL A 259 -2.20 14.08 5.75
N LEU A 260 -3.03 13.33 6.44
CA LEU A 260 -3.93 13.77 7.49
C LEU A 260 -3.54 13.09 8.80
N ARG A 261 -4.08 13.55 9.92
CA ARG A 261 -3.95 12.86 11.20
C ARG A 261 -5.19 12.99 12.08
N ALA A 262 -5.34 12.06 13.01
CA ALA A 262 -6.30 12.12 14.12
C ALA A 262 -5.70 11.50 15.38
N SER A 263 -6.33 11.76 16.53
CA SER A 263 -6.03 11.03 17.76
C SER A 263 -6.26 9.54 17.54
N THR A 264 -5.30 8.70 17.90
CA THR A 264 -5.48 7.24 17.81
C THR A 264 -6.61 6.76 18.72
N GLU A 265 -6.85 7.44 19.85
CA GLU A 265 -7.98 7.14 20.74
C GLU A 265 -9.32 7.30 20.03
N ASP A 266 -9.50 8.36 19.24
CA ASP A 266 -10.75 8.64 18.52
C ASP A 266 -11.03 7.56 17.45
N ILE A 267 -9.98 7.05 16.79
CA ILE A 267 -10.10 5.97 15.82
C ILE A 267 -10.48 4.65 16.51
N LEU A 268 -9.76 4.29 17.58
CA LEU A 268 -10.00 3.04 18.30
C LEU A 268 -11.34 3.02 19.06
N ALA A 269 -11.87 4.19 19.41
CA ALA A 269 -13.21 4.32 19.98
C ALA A 269 -14.32 3.92 18.98
N VAL A 270 -14.09 4.09 17.67
CA VAL A 270 -15.02 3.64 16.63
C VAL A 270 -14.81 2.15 16.33
N ASN A 271 -13.56 1.71 16.18
CA ASN A 271 -13.22 0.31 15.95
C ASN A 271 -11.89 -0.06 16.61
N GLU A 272 -11.94 -0.91 17.65
CA GLU A 272 -10.75 -1.36 18.38
C GLU A 272 -9.77 -2.20 17.52
N TYR A 273 -10.26 -2.73 16.39
CA TYR A 273 -9.46 -3.53 15.45
C TYR A 273 -8.83 -2.70 14.33
N ALA A 274 -9.05 -1.39 14.30
CA ALA A 274 -8.38 -0.52 13.33
C ALA A 274 -6.85 -0.68 13.41
N CYS A 275 -6.23 -0.75 12.24
CA CYS A 275 -4.79 -0.93 12.11
C CYS A 275 -4.25 -0.18 10.91
N GLU A 276 -2.95 0.06 10.92
CA GLU A 276 -2.23 0.50 9.73
C GLU A 276 -2.22 -0.58 8.65
N VAL A 277 -2.07 -0.13 7.41
CA VAL A 277 -1.83 -1.00 6.25
C VAL A 277 -0.53 -1.77 6.43
N GLU A 278 -0.49 -3.01 5.93
CA GLU A 278 0.77 -3.68 5.66
C GLU A 278 1.27 -3.26 4.28
N LEU A 279 2.55 -2.92 4.14
CA LEU A 279 3.14 -2.49 2.87
C LEU A 279 3.65 -3.71 2.08
N ALA A 280 3.46 -3.73 0.76
CA ALA A 280 4.08 -4.74 -0.08
C ALA A 280 5.58 -4.42 -0.25
N ASP A 281 6.42 -5.45 -0.21
CA ASP A 281 7.85 -5.28 -0.51
C ASP A 281 8.08 -5.07 -2.01
N GLU A 282 7.34 -5.82 -2.83
CA GLU A 282 7.42 -5.82 -4.30
C GLU A 282 6.04 -6.12 -4.89
N TYR A 283 5.83 -5.72 -6.14
CA TYR A 283 4.63 -6.04 -6.91
C TYR A 283 4.89 -5.97 -8.42
N TYR A 284 4.24 -6.85 -9.18
CA TYR A 284 4.60 -7.09 -10.57
C TYR A 284 3.42 -6.97 -11.54
N VAL A 285 3.72 -6.66 -12.81
CA VAL A 285 2.73 -6.71 -13.89
C VAL A 285 2.11 -8.11 -13.98
N GLY A 286 0.78 -8.16 -13.99
CA GLY A 286 -0.02 -9.38 -14.02
C GLY A 286 -0.49 -9.86 -12.64
N GLU A 287 0.02 -9.28 -11.55
CA GLU A 287 -0.46 -9.61 -10.20
C GLU A 287 -1.87 -9.05 -9.94
N THR A 288 -2.54 -9.67 -8.97
CA THR A 288 -3.88 -9.25 -8.55
C THR A 288 -3.82 -7.87 -7.89
N ALA A 289 -4.74 -7.00 -8.28
CA ALA A 289 -4.92 -5.68 -7.69
C ALA A 289 -6.34 -5.59 -7.12
N ILE A 290 -6.45 -5.26 -5.83
CA ILE A 290 -7.70 -5.16 -5.07
C ILE A 290 -7.85 -3.72 -4.63
N ALA A 291 -8.86 -3.02 -5.14
CA ALA A 291 -9.15 -1.66 -4.72
C ALA A 291 -10.24 -1.65 -3.65
N ILE A 292 -10.01 -0.89 -2.58
CA ILE A 292 -11.00 -0.59 -1.55
C ILE A 292 -11.19 0.93 -1.50
N GLY A 293 -12.41 1.38 -1.78
CA GLY A 293 -12.73 2.81 -1.87
C GLY A 293 -14.23 3.07 -1.80
N ASN A 294 -14.66 4.33 -1.87
CA ASN A 294 -16.05 4.74 -1.67
C ASN A 294 -16.69 5.26 -2.97
N PRO A 295 -17.04 4.38 -3.93
CA PRO A 295 -17.56 4.81 -5.21
C PRO A 295 -18.91 5.51 -5.07
N GLU A 296 -19.04 6.65 -5.74
CA GLU A 296 -20.26 7.47 -5.88
C GLU A 296 -20.91 7.88 -4.55
N ASP A 297 -20.12 7.93 -3.47
CA ASP A 297 -20.62 8.15 -2.10
C ASP A 297 -21.62 7.07 -1.60
N ALA A 298 -21.70 5.92 -2.29
CA ALA A 298 -22.66 4.86 -2.02
C ALA A 298 -22.25 3.93 -0.85
N GLY A 299 -21.08 4.17 -0.27
CA GLY A 299 -20.47 3.32 0.75
C GLY A 299 -19.18 2.67 0.23
N LEU A 300 -18.35 2.18 1.15
CA LEU A 300 -17.10 1.51 0.78
C LEU A 300 -17.37 0.19 0.04
N SER A 301 -16.60 -0.03 -1.03
CA SER A 301 -16.71 -1.15 -1.95
C SER A 301 -15.35 -1.77 -2.20
N VAL A 302 -15.37 -3.03 -2.64
CA VAL A 302 -14.16 -3.77 -3.02
C VAL A 302 -14.29 -4.19 -4.48
N THR A 303 -13.27 -3.89 -5.28
CA THR A 303 -13.17 -4.36 -6.68
C THR A 303 -11.83 -5.02 -6.91
N ARG A 304 -11.76 -5.91 -7.91
CA ARG A 304 -10.57 -6.72 -8.19
C ARG A 304 -10.27 -6.73 -9.69
N GLY A 305 -8.99 -6.57 -10.01
CA GLY A 305 -8.41 -6.68 -11.34
C GLY A 305 -6.94 -7.10 -11.24
N VAL A 306 -6.11 -6.59 -12.14
CA VAL A 306 -4.67 -6.85 -12.22
C VAL A 306 -3.85 -5.58 -12.45
N ILE A 307 -2.58 -5.66 -12.07
CA ILE A 307 -1.56 -4.66 -12.41
C ILE A 307 -1.24 -4.81 -13.90
N SER A 308 -1.52 -3.77 -14.69
CA SER A 308 -1.25 -3.75 -16.14
C SER A 308 0.09 -3.12 -16.47
N THR A 309 0.52 -2.13 -15.68
CA THR A 309 1.84 -1.48 -15.75
C THR A 309 2.18 -0.95 -14.35
N VAL A 310 3.40 -1.17 -13.85
CA VAL A 310 3.84 -0.63 -12.55
C VAL A 310 4.24 0.86 -12.63
N ASN A 311 4.54 1.36 -13.83
CA ASN A 311 4.96 2.74 -14.02
C ASN A 311 4.61 3.26 -15.43
N GLU A 312 3.77 4.28 -15.49
CA GLU A 312 3.37 5.01 -16.70
C GLU A 312 3.24 6.51 -16.38
N GLN A 313 3.70 7.37 -17.28
CA GLN A 313 3.52 8.82 -17.17
C GLN A 313 2.19 9.19 -17.83
N ILE A 314 1.23 9.65 -17.05
CA ILE A 314 -0.13 9.95 -17.51
C ILE A 314 -0.46 11.42 -17.33
N SER A 315 -1.27 11.96 -18.25
CA SER A 315 -1.79 13.32 -18.10
C SER A 315 -3.13 13.26 -17.37
N LEU A 316 -3.15 13.71 -16.12
CA LEU A 316 -4.39 13.88 -15.37
C LEU A 316 -4.72 15.36 -15.21
N LYS A 317 -6.01 15.66 -15.28
CA LYS A 317 -6.51 17.02 -15.10
C LYS A 317 -7.01 17.20 -13.67
N ILE A 318 -6.14 17.67 -12.79
CA ILE A 318 -6.50 18.04 -11.41
C ILE A 318 -6.76 19.55 -11.35
N ASP A 319 -7.90 19.96 -10.79
CA ASP A 319 -8.30 21.37 -10.68
C ASP A 319 -8.39 22.12 -12.02
N ASN A 320 -8.85 21.43 -13.06
CA ASN A 320 -8.83 21.93 -14.43
C ASN A 320 -7.43 22.22 -15.03
N VAL A 321 -6.36 21.83 -14.34
CA VAL A 321 -4.98 21.96 -14.83
C VAL A 321 -4.44 20.57 -15.16
N ALA A 322 -4.05 20.39 -16.41
CA ALA A 322 -3.39 19.15 -16.84
C ALA A 322 -1.97 19.10 -16.25
N ARG A 323 -1.68 18.00 -15.55
CA ARG A 323 -0.37 17.69 -14.99
C ARG A 323 0.01 16.28 -15.39
N ILE A 324 1.31 16.02 -15.44
CA ILE A 324 1.85 14.70 -15.71
C ILE A 324 2.12 14.03 -14.37
N TYR A 325 1.58 12.83 -14.18
CA TYR A 325 1.76 12.02 -12.99
C TYR A 325 2.39 10.69 -13.34
N ARG A 326 3.27 10.23 -12.47
CA ARG A 326 3.75 8.87 -12.45
C ARG A 326 2.67 7.99 -11.82
N SER A 327 2.23 6.94 -12.51
CA SER A 327 1.11 6.11 -12.06
C SER A 327 1.30 4.64 -12.42
N MET A 328 0.74 3.78 -11.59
CA MET A 328 0.45 2.40 -11.95
C MET A 328 -0.81 2.37 -12.80
N ARG A 329 -0.84 1.54 -13.84
CA ARG A 329 -2.05 1.24 -14.61
C ARG A 329 -2.62 -0.10 -14.16
N ILE A 330 -3.91 -0.13 -13.91
CA ILE A 330 -4.68 -1.31 -13.51
C ILE A 330 -5.95 -1.43 -14.35
N ASP A 331 -6.48 -2.64 -14.48
CA ASP A 331 -7.81 -2.88 -15.08
C ASP A 331 -8.93 -3.02 -14.02
N THR A 332 -8.57 -2.84 -12.74
CA THR A 332 -9.48 -2.92 -11.60
C THR A 332 -10.58 -1.87 -11.73
N PRO A 333 -11.87 -2.23 -11.62
CA PRO A 333 -12.97 -1.27 -11.75
C PRO A 333 -12.89 -0.16 -10.70
N LEU A 334 -12.80 1.10 -11.14
CA LEU A 334 -12.86 2.29 -10.27
C LEU A 334 -13.96 3.24 -10.74
N TYR A 335 -14.57 3.94 -9.79
CA TYR A 335 -15.52 5.02 -10.02
C TYR A 335 -15.12 6.26 -9.21
N SER A 336 -15.76 7.40 -9.50
CA SER A 336 -15.58 8.62 -8.71
C SER A 336 -15.83 8.35 -7.23
N GLY A 337 -14.97 8.85 -6.34
CA GLY A 337 -15.03 8.56 -4.89
C GLY A 337 -14.08 7.47 -4.40
N ASN A 338 -13.47 6.69 -5.31
CA ASN A 338 -12.36 5.79 -4.95
C ASN A 338 -11.03 6.52 -4.73
N SER A 339 -10.88 7.78 -5.17
CA SER A 339 -9.65 8.55 -4.99
C SER A 339 -9.15 8.50 -3.54
N GLY A 340 -7.91 8.07 -3.36
CA GLY A 340 -7.22 7.95 -2.08
C GLY A 340 -7.44 6.62 -1.36
N GLY A 341 -8.31 5.75 -1.87
CA GLY A 341 -8.52 4.40 -1.34
C GLY A 341 -7.31 3.49 -1.55
N GLY A 342 -7.17 2.46 -0.73
CA GLY A 342 -6.05 1.53 -0.82
C GLY A 342 -6.16 0.60 -2.04
N LEU A 343 -5.03 0.40 -2.71
CA LEU A 343 -4.83 -0.66 -3.70
C LEU A 343 -3.93 -1.73 -3.09
N PHE A 344 -4.40 -2.97 -3.03
CA PHE A 344 -3.74 -4.07 -2.35
C PHE A 344 -3.43 -5.24 -3.30
N ASN A 345 -2.38 -6.01 -3.01
CA ASN A 345 -2.12 -7.28 -3.67
C ASN A 345 -3.02 -8.40 -3.10
N ALA A 346 -2.88 -9.63 -3.59
CA ALA A 346 -3.69 -10.76 -3.12
C ALA A 346 -3.50 -11.09 -1.62
N GLU A 347 -2.33 -10.77 -1.06
CA GLU A 347 -1.99 -10.98 0.35
C GLU A 347 -2.60 -9.89 1.26
N GLY A 348 -3.21 -8.85 0.68
CA GLY A 348 -3.76 -7.72 1.45
C GLY A 348 -2.72 -6.67 1.81
N LYS A 349 -1.55 -6.70 1.18
CA LYS A 349 -0.51 -5.68 1.34
C LYS A 349 -0.71 -4.54 0.35
N LEU A 350 -0.53 -3.31 0.80
CA LEU A 350 -0.70 -2.10 0.02
C LEU A 350 0.37 -2.03 -1.07
N ILE A 351 -0.06 -1.81 -2.31
CA ILE A 351 0.79 -1.57 -3.49
C ILE A 351 0.63 -0.14 -4.03
N GLY A 352 -0.33 0.63 -3.52
CA GLY A 352 -0.52 2.04 -3.86
C GLY A 352 -1.87 2.59 -3.39
N ILE A 353 -2.21 3.81 -3.80
CA ILE A 353 -3.55 4.39 -3.58
C ILE A 353 -4.24 4.70 -4.90
N THR A 354 -5.53 4.38 -5.01
CA THR A 354 -6.28 4.54 -6.25
C THR A 354 -6.49 6.02 -6.58
N ASN A 355 -6.35 6.38 -7.85
CA ASN A 355 -6.78 7.68 -8.36
C ASN A 355 -8.15 7.53 -9.06
N SER A 356 -8.97 8.59 -9.10
CA SER A 356 -10.20 8.54 -9.89
C SER A 356 -9.83 8.53 -11.38
N GLY A 357 -10.08 7.41 -12.04
CA GLY A 357 -9.90 7.26 -13.48
C GLY A 357 -10.85 8.13 -14.31
N ASN A 358 -10.63 8.11 -15.63
CA ASN A 358 -11.56 8.70 -16.59
C ASN A 358 -12.74 7.76 -16.79
N SER A 359 -13.97 8.22 -16.50
CA SER A 359 -15.20 7.41 -16.67
C SER A 359 -15.47 6.99 -18.12
N GLU A 360 -14.79 7.58 -19.10
CA GLU A 360 -14.91 7.23 -20.51
C GLU A 360 -13.99 6.06 -20.92
N ASP A 361 -12.93 5.78 -20.15
CA ASP A 361 -11.98 4.72 -20.46
C ASP A 361 -12.40 3.40 -19.78
N GLN A 362 -12.76 2.40 -20.58
CA GLN A 362 -13.13 1.09 -20.05
C GLN A 362 -11.88 0.29 -19.65
N ASN A 363 -11.83 -0.16 -18.39
CA ASN A 363 -10.77 -1.03 -17.84
C ASN A 363 -9.35 -0.43 -17.95
N ILE A 364 -9.23 0.90 -17.95
CA ILE A 364 -7.96 1.60 -17.83
C ILE A 364 -8.09 2.56 -16.66
N ASN A 365 -7.52 2.16 -15.54
CA ASN A 365 -7.55 2.89 -14.29
C ASN A 365 -6.13 3.09 -13.77
N TYR A 366 -5.97 4.04 -12.86
CA TYR A 366 -4.65 4.44 -12.37
C TYR A 366 -4.60 4.52 -10.86
N ALA A 367 -3.41 4.28 -10.32
CA ALA A 367 -3.11 4.41 -8.91
C ALA A 367 -1.73 5.06 -8.74
N VAL A 368 -1.56 5.77 -7.63
CA VAL A 368 -0.26 6.30 -7.21
C VAL A 368 0.56 5.11 -6.65
N PRO A 369 1.76 4.82 -7.21
CA PRO A 369 2.63 3.72 -6.77
C PRO A 369 3.04 3.81 -5.30
N LEU A 370 3.26 2.66 -4.66
CA LEU A 370 3.62 2.56 -3.24
C LEU A 370 4.83 3.41 -2.86
N GLU A 371 5.84 3.50 -3.73
CA GLU A 371 7.09 4.22 -3.49
C GLU A 371 6.84 5.72 -3.40
N ILE A 372 5.89 6.25 -4.20
CA ILE A 372 5.45 7.65 -4.08
C ILE A 372 4.67 7.82 -2.78
N VAL A 373 3.70 6.95 -2.50
CA VAL A 373 2.84 7.05 -1.32
C VAL A 373 3.68 7.08 -0.05
N THR A 374 4.54 6.07 0.13
CA THR A 374 5.40 5.92 1.31
C THR A 374 6.47 7.00 1.37
N GLY A 375 7.16 7.28 0.26
CA GLY A 375 8.19 8.31 0.19
C GLY A 375 7.66 9.69 0.56
N VAL A 376 6.56 10.12 -0.08
CA VAL A 376 5.95 11.43 0.16
C VAL A 376 5.35 11.51 1.57
N ALA A 377 4.63 10.48 2.03
CA ALA A 377 4.04 10.47 3.37
C ALA A 377 5.12 10.54 4.46
N ASN A 378 6.14 9.70 4.40
CA ASN A 378 7.24 9.69 5.37
C ASN A 378 8.03 11.00 5.38
N ASN A 379 8.19 11.63 4.21
CA ASN A 379 8.82 12.95 4.11
C ASN A 379 7.99 14.02 4.81
N ILE A 380 6.70 14.12 4.49
CA ILE A 380 5.78 15.09 5.09
C ILE A 380 5.70 14.90 6.61
N ILE A 381 5.53 13.65 7.07
CA ILE A 381 5.44 13.34 8.51
C ILE A 381 6.73 13.74 9.23
N TYR A 382 7.89 13.45 8.65
CA TYR A 382 9.18 13.83 9.22
C TYR A 382 9.29 15.35 9.40
N PHE A 383 9.06 16.13 8.35
CA PHE A 383 9.19 17.59 8.40
C PHE A 383 8.04 18.28 9.12
N TYR A 384 6.89 17.62 9.28
CA TYR A 384 5.86 18.10 10.17
C TYR A 384 6.29 17.96 11.64
N ASN A 385 6.90 16.82 11.99
CA ASN A 385 7.32 16.51 13.36
C ASN A 385 8.60 17.24 13.80
N ASP A 386 9.34 17.88 12.88
CA ASP A 386 10.49 18.73 13.24
C ASP A 386 10.08 20.06 13.90
N GLY A 387 8.80 20.43 13.81
CA GLY A 387 8.22 21.64 14.40
C GLY A 387 8.56 22.95 13.69
N ASN A 388 9.17 22.88 12.50
CA ASN A 388 9.54 24.03 11.69
C ASN A 388 8.54 24.24 10.54
N SER A 389 7.78 25.33 10.62
CA SER A 389 6.78 25.67 9.60
C SER A 389 7.36 25.91 8.21
N ASP A 390 8.64 26.28 8.11
CA ASP A 390 9.30 26.57 6.82
C ASP A 390 9.60 25.29 6.02
N THR A 391 9.58 24.14 6.68
CA THR A 391 9.79 22.81 6.07
C THR A 391 8.52 21.97 6.04
N SER A 392 7.43 22.46 6.62
CA SER A 392 6.14 21.76 6.71
C SER A 392 5.51 21.52 5.33
N GLY A 393 5.66 20.30 4.82
CA GLY A 393 5.20 19.86 3.51
C GLY A 393 6.13 18.79 2.94
N LEU A 394 5.99 18.50 1.64
CA LEU A 394 6.97 17.67 0.94
C LEU A 394 8.23 18.51 0.70
N ASN A 395 9.35 18.16 1.34
CA ASN A 395 10.60 18.90 1.27
C ASN A 395 11.73 17.98 0.82
N THR A 396 12.26 18.20 -0.39
CA THR A 396 13.21 17.27 -1.03
C THR A 396 14.47 17.99 -1.50
N PRO A 397 15.64 17.33 -1.55
CA PRO A 397 16.85 17.96 -2.03
C PRO A 397 16.89 18.03 -3.56
N LYS A 398 17.67 18.97 -4.10
CA LYS A 398 18.00 19.03 -5.52
C LYS A 398 19.40 18.51 -5.78
N PHE A 399 19.50 17.42 -6.55
CA PHE A 399 20.80 16.95 -7.02
C PHE A 399 21.41 17.82 -8.13
N GLY A 400 20.60 18.56 -8.88
CA GLY A 400 21.08 19.36 -10.02
C GLY A 400 21.46 18.52 -11.24
N LEU A 401 20.74 17.41 -11.46
CA LEU A 401 20.90 16.52 -12.59
C LEU A 401 19.75 16.67 -13.58
N SER A 402 20.06 16.57 -14.88
CA SER A 402 19.09 16.16 -15.90
C SER A 402 19.54 14.84 -16.48
N VAL A 403 18.65 13.86 -16.51
CA VAL A 403 18.92 12.51 -17.03
C VAL A 403 17.96 12.14 -18.16
N SER A 404 18.34 11.16 -18.98
CA SER A 404 17.46 10.51 -19.94
C SER A 404 17.56 8.99 -19.82
N SER A 405 16.43 8.31 -20.01
CA SER A 405 16.37 6.86 -20.10
C SER A 405 16.57 6.38 -21.54
N SER A 406 17.34 5.32 -21.73
CA SER A 406 17.50 4.62 -23.00
C SER A 406 17.61 3.11 -22.80
N ASN A 407 17.69 2.33 -23.89
CA ASN A 407 17.90 0.88 -23.86
C ASN A 407 16.89 0.09 -23.00
N SER A 408 15.64 0.55 -22.95
CA SER A 408 14.56 -0.10 -22.19
C SER A 408 14.38 -1.55 -22.60
N LYS A 409 14.46 -2.48 -21.64
CA LYS A 409 14.29 -3.92 -21.87
C LYS A 409 13.61 -4.59 -20.69
N TYR A 410 12.79 -5.59 -20.99
CA TYR A 410 12.24 -6.50 -19.99
C TYR A 410 13.27 -7.58 -19.66
N ILE A 411 13.55 -7.78 -18.37
CA ILE A 411 14.38 -8.87 -17.86
C ILE A 411 13.49 -9.74 -16.98
N TYR A 412 13.37 -11.01 -17.35
CA TYR A 412 12.67 -12.01 -16.54
C TYR A 412 13.63 -12.56 -15.48
N ASP A 413 13.18 -12.56 -14.23
CA ASP A 413 13.84 -13.21 -13.11
C ASP A 413 13.14 -14.55 -12.81
N GLU A 414 13.88 -15.64 -13.00
CA GLU A 414 13.35 -16.99 -12.81
C GLU A 414 13.11 -17.36 -11.34
N THR A 415 13.73 -16.65 -10.40
CA THR A 415 13.63 -16.90 -8.96
C THR A 415 12.30 -16.41 -8.40
N VAL A 416 11.87 -15.22 -8.79
CA VAL A 416 10.58 -14.63 -8.41
C VAL A 416 9.45 -15.00 -9.39
N GLY A 417 9.79 -15.40 -10.62
CA GLY A 417 8.81 -15.81 -11.63
C GLY A 417 8.12 -14.64 -12.34
N TYR A 418 8.66 -13.44 -12.18
CA TYR A 418 8.22 -12.19 -12.77
C TYR A 418 9.40 -11.51 -13.47
N GLY A 419 9.20 -10.30 -13.96
CA GLY A 419 10.29 -9.55 -14.54
C GLY A 419 10.00 -8.07 -14.56
N GLU A 420 11.06 -7.31 -14.74
CA GLU A 420 11.04 -5.86 -14.61
C GLU A 420 11.63 -5.21 -15.85
N ILE A 421 11.33 -3.93 -15.99
CA ILE A 421 11.87 -3.12 -17.08
C ILE A 421 13.09 -2.39 -16.55
N TYR A 422 14.21 -2.56 -17.25
CA TYR A 422 15.49 -1.93 -16.98
C TYR A 422 15.82 -0.90 -18.06
N GLU A 423 16.42 0.22 -17.68
CA GLU A 423 16.85 1.31 -18.57
C GLU A 423 18.27 1.77 -18.24
N SER A 424 18.97 2.30 -19.23
CA SER A 424 20.21 3.05 -19.01
C SER A 424 19.86 4.51 -18.69
N VAL A 425 20.21 4.97 -17.49
CA VAL A 425 19.96 6.35 -17.02
C VAL A 425 21.19 7.22 -17.25
N THR A 426 21.20 7.99 -18.33
CA THR A 426 22.36 8.79 -18.75
C THR A 426 22.23 10.25 -18.33
N VAL A 427 23.30 10.82 -17.79
CA VAL A 427 23.38 12.24 -17.40
C VAL A 427 23.49 13.13 -18.64
N ASN A 428 22.49 13.96 -18.88
CA ASN A 428 22.48 14.95 -19.95
C ASN A 428 23.21 16.24 -19.55
N SER A 429 23.03 16.67 -18.30
CA SER A 429 23.65 17.89 -17.77
C SER A 429 23.75 17.89 -16.26
N VAL A 430 24.78 18.55 -15.75
CA VAL A 430 25.00 18.80 -14.32
C VAL A 430 24.96 20.31 -14.09
N VAL A 431 24.17 20.76 -13.13
CA VAL A 431 24.06 22.17 -12.74
C VAL A 431 25.29 22.56 -11.91
N SER A 432 25.85 23.74 -12.17
CA SER A 432 27.01 24.23 -11.40
C SER A 432 26.65 24.50 -9.94
N GLU A 433 27.59 24.24 -9.03
CA GLU A 433 27.47 24.30 -7.57
C GLU A 433 26.48 23.31 -6.95
N SER A 434 25.92 22.40 -7.76
CA SER A 434 24.96 21.37 -7.32
C SER A 434 25.62 20.24 -6.53
N ILE A 435 24.80 19.41 -5.88
CA ILE A 435 25.26 18.20 -5.21
C ILE A 435 25.95 17.24 -6.18
N ALA A 436 25.37 17.06 -7.38
CA ALA A 436 25.98 16.18 -8.37
C ALA A 436 27.35 16.68 -8.85
N GLU A 437 27.53 17.99 -9.05
CA GLU A 437 28.84 18.56 -9.39
C GLU A 437 29.85 18.35 -8.24
N LYS A 438 29.42 18.58 -6.98
CA LYS A 438 30.26 18.34 -5.80
C LYS A 438 30.65 16.87 -5.63
N CYS A 439 29.80 15.94 -6.00
CA CYS A 439 30.15 14.52 -6.03
C CYS A 439 31.11 14.19 -7.17
N GLY A 440 31.21 15.02 -8.21
CA GLY A 440 32.05 14.76 -9.39
C GLY A 440 31.36 13.95 -10.48
N VAL A 441 30.02 14.00 -10.55
CA VAL A 441 29.23 13.46 -11.66
C VAL A 441 29.44 14.33 -12.90
N GLU A 442 29.56 13.70 -14.07
CA GLU A 442 29.83 14.37 -15.35
C GLU A 442 28.74 14.09 -16.40
N THR A 443 28.56 14.99 -17.36
CA THR A 443 27.70 14.74 -18.53
C THR A 443 28.21 13.52 -19.30
N GLY A 444 27.29 12.62 -19.63
CA GLY A 444 27.59 11.37 -20.33
C GLY A 444 27.79 10.16 -19.41
N ASP A 445 27.90 10.37 -18.09
CA ASP A 445 27.87 9.27 -17.13
C ASP A 445 26.55 8.49 -17.22
N VAL A 446 26.61 7.17 -17.07
CA VAL A 446 25.43 6.34 -16.82
C VAL A 446 25.37 6.06 -15.33
N ILE A 447 24.30 6.48 -14.66
CA ILE A 447 24.14 6.26 -13.22
C ILE A 447 23.76 4.80 -13.00
N LEU A 448 24.57 4.08 -12.22
CA LEU A 448 24.35 2.68 -11.86
C LEU A 448 23.77 2.53 -10.45
N ALA A 449 24.22 3.37 -9.51
CA ALA A 449 23.72 3.39 -8.15
C ALA A 449 23.94 4.76 -7.48
N ILE A 450 23.21 5.00 -6.40
CA ILE A 450 23.40 6.14 -5.49
C ILE A 450 23.55 5.59 -4.07
N SER A 451 24.64 5.93 -3.40
CA SER A 451 24.85 5.62 -2.00
C SER A 451 24.36 6.74 -1.11
N VAL A 452 23.60 6.40 -0.06
CA VAL A 452 23.18 7.31 1.02
C VAL A 452 23.69 6.77 2.34
N ASN A 453 24.51 7.54 3.04
CA ASN A 453 25.13 7.14 4.31
C ASN A 453 25.85 5.78 4.25
N GLY A 454 26.40 5.42 3.08
CA GLY A 454 27.10 4.15 2.84
C GLY A 454 26.20 2.98 2.42
N VAL A 455 24.88 3.14 2.38
CA VAL A 455 23.94 2.15 1.84
C VAL A 455 23.71 2.45 0.36
N GLU A 456 23.97 1.49 -0.51
CA GLU A 456 23.84 1.66 -1.97
C GLU A 456 22.43 1.30 -2.44
N LYS A 457 21.82 2.17 -3.24
CA LYS A 457 20.58 1.91 -3.99
C LYS A 457 20.90 1.86 -5.49
N THR A 458 20.65 0.71 -6.11
CA THR A 458 20.79 0.54 -7.57
C THR A 458 19.79 1.46 -8.30
N ILE A 459 20.22 2.02 -9.43
CA ILE A 459 19.39 2.83 -10.31
C ILE A 459 19.17 2.05 -11.61
N GLU A 460 17.98 1.51 -11.76
CA GLU A 460 17.56 0.73 -12.93
C GLU A 460 16.65 1.55 -13.85
N ARG A 461 16.05 2.60 -13.28
CA ARG A 461 15.11 3.52 -13.91
C ARG A 461 15.33 4.94 -13.42
N ALA A 462 15.04 5.91 -14.27
CA ALA A 462 15.23 7.32 -13.92
C ALA A 462 14.41 7.75 -12.70
N TYR A 463 13.25 7.12 -12.49
CA TYR A 463 12.39 7.41 -11.36
C TYR A 463 12.95 6.90 -10.02
N ASP A 464 13.90 5.96 -10.01
CA ASP A 464 14.54 5.48 -8.77
C ASP A 464 15.28 6.60 -8.05
N ILE A 465 15.81 7.55 -8.84
CA ILE A 465 16.43 8.77 -8.36
C ILE A 465 15.38 9.64 -7.68
N GLU A 466 14.23 9.86 -8.32
CA GLU A 466 13.13 10.67 -7.76
C GLU A 466 12.63 10.06 -6.44
N ASP A 467 12.45 8.75 -6.39
CA ASP A 467 12.00 8.04 -5.18
C ASP A 467 13.01 8.15 -4.04
N LEU A 468 14.31 8.13 -4.37
CA LEU A 468 15.36 8.34 -3.39
C LEU A 468 15.27 9.74 -2.77
N LEU A 469 14.93 10.78 -3.55
CA LEU A 469 14.86 12.16 -3.04
C LEU A 469 13.86 12.32 -1.89
N PHE A 470 12.78 11.53 -1.85
CA PHE A 470 11.81 11.57 -0.76
C PHE A 470 12.39 11.10 0.58
N THR A 471 13.39 10.21 0.54
CA THR A 471 13.98 9.58 1.72
C THR A 471 15.11 10.38 2.35
N LEU A 472 15.69 11.32 1.61
CA LEU A 472 16.85 12.09 2.03
C LEU A 472 16.51 13.15 3.07
N ARG A 473 17.45 13.43 3.96
CA ARG A 473 17.35 14.39 5.06
C ARG A 473 18.60 15.27 5.13
N PRO A 474 18.50 16.49 5.70
CA PRO A 474 19.69 17.30 5.99
C PRO A 474 20.69 16.53 6.88
N GLY A 475 21.95 16.52 6.47
CA GLY A 475 23.03 15.77 7.13
C GLY A 475 23.38 14.44 6.44
N ASP A 476 22.51 13.92 5.57
CA ASP A 476 22.83 12.71 4.81
C ASP A 476 24.01 12.94 3.87
N THR A 477 24.84 11.92 3.70
CA THR A 477 25.96 11.92 2.78
C THR A 477 25.63 11.08 1.56
N VAL A 478 25.77 11.66 0.36
CA VAL A 478 25.43 11.01 -0.91
C VAL A 478 26.66 10.85 -1.80
N ALA A 479 26.75 9.72 -2.51
CA ALA A 479 27.75 9.46 -3.54
C ALA A 479 27.12 8.68 -4.70
N PHE A 480 27.71 8.73 -5.89
CA PHE A 480 27.20 8.04 -7.08
C PHE A 480 28.17 6.93 -7.49
N THR A 481 27.63 5.84 -8.00
CA THR A 481 28.38 4.85 -8.78
C THR A 481 27.93 4.99 -10.22
N VAL A 482 28.87 5.33 -11.12
CA VAL A 482 28.58 5.62 -12.53
C VAL A 482 29.44 4.79 -13.46
N GLU A 483 28.95 4.51 -14.67
CA GLU A 483 29.79 4.07 -15.78
C GLU A 483 30.31 5.31 -16.53
N ARG A 484 31.64 5.47 -16.59
CA ARG A 484 32.32 6.56 -17.31
C ARG A 484 33.39 5.98 -18.22
N GLY A 485 33.23 6.16 -19.53
CA GLY A 485 34.18 5.64 -20.52
C GLY A 485 34.29 4.11 -20.54
N GLY A 486 33.26 3.39 -20.08
CA GLY A 486 33.21 1.93 -19.99
C GLY A 486 33.83 1.36 -18.70
N GLU A 487 34.21 2.20 -17.74
CA GLU A 487 34.67 1.79 -16.41
C GLU A 487 33.70 2.25 -15.34
N ASN A 488 33.52 1.43 -14.29
CA ASN A 488 32.74 1.83 -13.13
C ASN A 488 33.57 2.75 -12.23
N VAL A 489 33.02 3.92 -11.93
CA VAL A 489 33.64 4.95 -11.09
C VAL A 489 32.71 5.23 -9.92
N THR A 490 33.20 5.06 -8.70
CA THR A 490 32.55 5.60 -7.50
C THR A 490 33.02 7.03 -7.31
N THR A 491 32.07 7.96 -7.23
CA THR A 491 32.33 9.38 -7.17
C THR A 491 32.71 9.84 -5.76
N GLU A 492 33.11 11.10 -5.60
CA GLU A 492 33.24 11.70 -4.27
C GLU A 492 31.86 11.79 -3.59
N SER A 493 31.87 11.91 -2.26
CA SER A 493 30.66 12.06 -1.47
C SER A 493 30.41 13.52 -1.09
N ALA A 494 29.15 13.96 -1.12
CA ALA A 494 28.72 15.26 -0.64
C ALA A 494 27.69 15.13 0.50
N THR A 495 27.78 15.99 1.50
CA THR A 495 26.77 16.07 2.57
C THR A 495 25.66 17.05 2.18
N LEU A 496 24.41 16.64 2.34
CA LEU A 496 23.24 17.46 2.08
C LEU A 496 23.03 18.48 3.22
N GLU A 497 23.04 19.75 2.89
CA GLU A 497 22.75 20.84 3.80
C GLU A 497 21.27 21.24 3.69
N ALA A 498 20.72 21.90 4.72
CA ALA A 498 19.33 22.37 4.70
C ALA A 498 19.01 23.26 3.49
N GLY A 499 19.98 24.07 3.03
CA GLY A 499 19.83 24.91 1.83
C GLY A 499 19.78 24.14 0.51
N ASN A 500 19.96 22.81 0.50
CA ASN A 500 19.79 21.98 -0.68
C ASN A 500 18.35 21.50 -0.87
N PHE A 501 17.49 21.71 0.12
CA PHE A 501 16.09 21.26 0.14
C PHE A 501 15.13 22.39 -0.24
N GLU A 502 14.03 22.02 -0.87
CA GLU A 502 12.91 22.92 -1.11
C GLU A 502 11.56 22.24 -0.99
N LEU A 503 10.55 23.04 -0.63
CA LEU A 503 9.17 22.61 -0.64
C LEU A 503 8.70 22.34 -2.08
N VAL A 504 8.24 21.13 -2.31
CA VAL A 504 7.66 20.66 -3.57
C VAL A 504 6.15 20.69 -3.45
N GLY A 505 5.56 21.72 -4.05
CA GLY A 505 4.11 21.97 -4.05
C GLY A 505 3.27 20.88 -4.70
#